data_AF-A0A9D4XMV5-F1
#
_entry.id   AF-A0A9D4XMV5-F1
#
_cell.length_a   1.000
_cell.length_b   1.000
_cell.length_c   1.000
_cell.angle_alpha   90.00
_cell.angle_beta   90.00
_cell.angle_gamma   90.00
#
_symmetry.space_group_name_H-M   'P 1'
#
loop_
_entity.id
_entity.type
_entity.pdbx_description
1 polymer ?
#
loop_
_entity_poly.entity_id
_entity_poly.type
_entity_poly.pdbx_seq_one_letter_code
_entity_poly.pdbx_strand_id
1 'polypeptide(L)'
;MTAILERRDSENLWGRFYNWITSTENRLYIGWFGVLMIPTLLTATSVFIIAFIAAPPVDIDAASVDEWLYNGGPYELIVLHFLLGVACYMGREWELSFRLGMRPWIVVAYSAPVAAATAVFLIYPIGQGSFSDGMPLGISGTFNFMIVFQAEHNILMHPFHMLGVAGVFGDSLFSAMHGSLVTSSLIRETTENESANEGYRFGQEEETYNIVAAHGYFGRLIFQYASFNNSRSLHFFLAAWPVVGIWFIVLGISTIAFNLNGFNFNQSVVDSQGRVINTWADIISRANLGMKVMHECNAHNFPLDLAAVEAPSING
;
A
#
# COMPACT_ATOMS: atom_id res chain seq x y z
N MET A 1 47.76 2.82 -14.26
CA MET A 1 47.16 1.47 -14.41
C MET A 1 47.72 0.48 -13.38
N THR A 2 49.01 0.58 -13.03
CA THR A 2 49.70 -0.26 -12.02
C THR A 2 49.22 -0.07 -10.57
N ALA A 3 48.98 1.16 -10.11
CA ALA A 3 48.55 1.42 -8.73
C ALA A 3 47.11 0.96 -8.37
N ILE A 4 46.25 0.75 -9.37
CA ILE A 4 44.87 0.25 -9.16
C ILE A 4 44.86 -1.29 -9.04
N LEU A 5 45.79 -1.96 -9.72
CA LEU A 5 45.95 -3.41 -9.64
C LEU A 5 46.59 -3.83 -8.31
N GLU A 6 47.62 -3.11 -7.83
CA GLU A 6 48.24 -3.39 -6.52
C GLU A 6 47.27 -3.21 -5.34
N ARG A 7 46.30 -2.29 -5.44
CA ARG A 7 45.33 -2.07 -4.34
C ARG A 7 44.32 -3.21 -4.21
N ARG A 8 43.96 -3.87 -5.33
CA ARG A 8 43.04 -5.02 -5.36
C ARG A 8 43.60 -6.26 -4.64
N ASP A 9 44.92 -6.39 -4.57
CA ASP A 9 45.60 -7.52 -3.92
C ASP A 9 45.81 -7.33 -2.41
N SER A 10 45.46 -6.16 -1.86
CA SER A 10 45.61 -5.84 -0.43
C SER A 10 44.32 -5.90 0.40
N GLU A 11 43.16 -6.05 -0.24
CA GLU A 11 41.88 -6.14 0.45
C GLU A 11 41.56 -7.58 0.86
N ASN A 12 41.27 -7.78 2.14
CA ASN A 12 40.79 -9.07 2.64
C ASN A 12 39.45 -9.46 1.99
N LEU A 13 39.06 -10.74 2.13
CA LEU A 13 37.83 -11.26 1.54
C LEU A 13 36.59 -10.42 1.90
N TRP A 14 36.53 -9.92 3.13
CA TRP A 14 35.44 -9.07 3.60
C TRP A 14 35.40 -7.72 2.87
N GLY A 15 36.54 -7.07 2.66
CA GLY A 15 36.64 -5.83 1.89
C GLY A 15 36.16 -6.00 0.44
N ARG A 16 36.57 -7.12 -0.20
CA ARG A 16 36.10 -7.47 -1.55
C ARG A 16 34.58 -7.71 -1.59
N PHE A 17 34.02 -8.41 -0.60
CA PHE A 17 32.58 -8.63 -0.48
C PHE A 17 31.82 -7.32 -0.28
N TYR A 18 32.26 -6.48 0.66
CA TYR A 18 31.69 -5.16 0.93
C TYR A 18 31.66 -4.28 -0.33
N ASN A 19 32.79 -4.18 -1.02
CA ASN A 19 32.91 -3.40 -2.25
C ASN A 19 31.98 -3.93 -3.35
N TRP A 20 31.77 -5.24 -3.41
CA TRP A 20 30.86 -5.85 -4.39
C TRP A 20 29.39 -5.58 -4.07
N ILE A 21 28.92 -5.80 -2.83
CA ILE A 21 27.50 -5.61 -2.49
C ILE A 21 27.09 -4.13 -2.55
N THR A 22 28.02 -3.21 -2.28
CA THR A 22 27.74 -1.76 -2.32
C THR A 22 28.06 -1.11 -3.68
N SER A 23 28.48 -1.89 -4.68
CA SER A 23 28.83 -1.38 -6.01
C SER A 23 27.61 -0.82 -6.75
N THR A 24 27.79 0.38 -7.33
CA THR A 24 26.84 1.04 -8.25
C THR A 24 26.90 0.49 -9.67
N GLU A 25 27.92 -0.31 -9.99
CA GLU A 25 28.10 -0.93 -11.32
C GLU A 25 27.32 -2.23 -11.48
N ASN A 26 26.71 -2.74 -10.40
CA ASN A 26 25.83 -3.90 -10.49
C ASN A 26 24.57 -3.54 -11.28
N ARG A 27 24.17 -4.40 -12.22
CA ARG A 27 22.93 -4.22 -13.02
C ARG A 27 21.69 -4.02 -12.15
N LEU A 28 21.66 -4.71 -11.01
CA LEU A 28 20.70 -4.50 -9.94
C LEU A 28 21.50 -4.24 -8.67
N TYR A 29 21.35 -3.06 -8.08
CA TYR A 29 22.00 -2.72 -6.82
C TYR A 29 21.63 -3.73 -5.73
N ILE A 30 22.58 -4.17 -4.92
CA ILE A 30 22.34 -5.11 -3.81
C ILE A 30 22.17 -4.27 -2.54
N GLY A 31 23.26 -3.69 -2.03
CA GLY A 31 23.28 -2.97 -0.76
C GLY A 31 23.16 -3.91 0.44
N TRP A 32 23.34 -3.37 1.64
CA TRP A 32 23.15 -4.15 2.87
C TRP A 32 21.71 -4.62 3.05
N PHE A 33 20.75 -3.77 2.67
CA PHE A 33 19.34 -4.16 2.70
C PHE A 33 19.03 -5.26 1.67
N GLY A 34 19.71 -5.28 0.51
CA GLY A 34 19.55 -6.32 -0.49
C GLY A 34 19.92 -7.72 0.00
N VAL A 35 20.87 -7.82 0.92
CA VAL A 35 21.29 -9.11 1.52
C VAL A 35 20.14 -9.80 2.26
N LEU A 36 19.23 -9.03 2.87
CA LEU A 36 18.02 -9.56 3.52
C LEU A 36 16.84 -9.61 2.55
N MET A 37 16.63 -8.54 1.78
CA MET A 37 15.50 -8.41 0.84
C MET A 37 15.44 -9.55 -0.17
N ILE A 38 16.57 -9.92 -0.78
CA ILE A 38 16.61 -10.91 -1.86
C ILE A 38 16.13 -12.28 -1.37
N PRO A 39 16.73 -12.91 -0.34
CA PRO A 39 16.28 -14.22 0.09
C PRO A 39 14.85 -14.21 0.63
N THR A 40 14.41 -13.16 1.33
CA THR A 40 13.03 -13.13 1.87
C THR A 40 11.99 -13.01 0.77
N LEU A 41 12.19 -12.12 -0.21
CA LEU A 41 11.26 -11.99 -1.33
C LEU A 41 11.28 -13.22 -2.25
N LEU A 42 12.44 -13.87 -2.44
CA LEU A 42 12.52 -15.13 -3.19
C LEU A 42 11.74 -16.25 -2.51
N THR A 43 11.87 -16.39 -1.19
CA THR A 43 11.10 -17.36 -0.40
C THR A 43 9.60 -17.07 -0.45
N ALA A 44 9.19 -15.82 -0.20
CA ALA A 44 7.78 -15.43 -0.26
C ALA A 44 7.18 -15.70 -1.65
N THR A 45 7.91 -15.35 -2.71
CA THR A 45 7.46 -15.55 -4.10
C THR A 45 7.36 -17.02 -4.46
N SER A 46 8.37 -17.83 -4.15
CA SER A 46 8.37 -19.25 -4.50
C SER A 46 7.27 -20.02 -3.78
N VAL A 47 7.09 -19.78 -2.47
CA VAL A 47 6.05 -20.42 -1.67
C VAL A 47 4.67 -19.94 -2.11
N PHE A 48 4.48 -18.65 -2.40
CA PHE A 48 3.21 -18.13 -2.93
C PHE A 48 2.82 -18.80 -4.25
N ILE A 49 3.75 -18.89 -5.21
CA ILE A 49 3.48 -19.53 -6.51
C ILE A 49 3.09 -21.00 -6.32
N ILE A 50 3.82 -21.75 -5.50
CA ILE A 50 3.53 -23.17 -5.25
C ILE A 50 2.18 -23.33 -4.55
N ALA A 51 1.93 -22.57 -3.48
CA ALA A 51 0.70 -22.65 -2.71
C ALA A 51 -0.52 -22.26 -3.53
N PHE A 52 -0.42 -21.22 -4.37
CA PHE A 52 -1.50 -20.78 -5.23
C PHE A 52 -1.93 -21.85 -6.26
N ILE A 53 -0.98 -22.69 -6.70
CA ILE A 53 -1.23 -23.74 -7.70
C ILE A 53 -1.65 -25.06 -7.05
N ALA A 54 -1.04 -25.41 -5.91
CA ALA A 54 -1.02 -26.79 -5.42
C ALA A 54 -1.30 -26.97 -3.92
N ALA A 55 -1.64 -25.92 -3.17
CA ALA A 55 -2.00 -26.09 -1.75
C ALA A 55 -3.32 -26.88 -1.61
N PRO A 56 -3.39 -27.87 -0.70
CA PRO A 56 -4.64 -28.52 -0.33
C PRO A 56 -5.57 -27.57 0.47
N PRO A 57 -6.86 -27.91 0.63
CA PRO A 57 -7.76 -27.21 1.55
C PRO A 57 -7.22 -27.20 2.99
N VAL A 58 -7.58 -26.16 3.77
CA VAL A 58 -6.99 -25.80 5.07
C VAL A 58 -7.97 -26.07 6.24
N ASP A 59 -7.54 -26.77 7.32
CA ASP A 59 -8.15 -26.88 8.67
C ASP A 59 -7.14 -27.58 9.68
N ILE A 60 -7.50 -28.10 10.88
CA ILE A 60 -6.64 -28.16 12.10
C ILE A 60 -5.80 -29.43 12.46
N ASP A 61 -4.61 -29.17 13.07
CA ASP A 61 -3.65 -29.90 13.98
C ASP A 61 -2.19 -29.86 13.43
N ALA A 62 -1.05 -29.81 14.18
CA ALA A 62 0.34 -29.66 13.62
C ALA A 62 1.51 -30.60 14.12
N ALA A 63 2.09 -31.43 13.25
CA ALA A 63 3.24 -32.36 13.41
C ALA A 63 3.95 -32.78 12.06
N SER A 64 3.40 -32.48 10.88
CA SER A 64 3.94 -32.85 9.54
C SER A 64 3.76 -31.76 8.46
N VAL A 65 4.30 -31.95 7.24
CA VAL A 65 4.14 -30.98 6.13
C VAL A 65 2.72 -30.91 5.63
N ASP A 66 2.05 -32.06 5.47
CA ASP A 66 0.64 -32.14 5.05
C ASP A 66 -0.24 -31.31 5.99
N GLU A 67 0.14 -31.35 7.24
CA GLU A 67 -0.55 -30.76 8.34
C GLU A 67 -0.21 -29.26 8.50
N TRP A 68 1.04 -28.85 8.25
CA TRP A 68 1.39 -27.43 8.08
C TRP A 68 0.63 -26.78 6.90
N LEU A 69 0.47 -27.51 5.80
CA LEU A 69 -0.35 -27.08 4.67
C LEU A 69 -1.82 -26.99 5.07
N TYR A 70 -2.31 -27.98 5.82
CA TYR A 70 -3.67 -28.01 6.36
C TYR A 70 -3.92 -26.80 7.28
N ASN A 71 -3.01 -26.37 8.16
CA ASN A 71 -3.25 -25.18 9.02
C ASN A 71 -2.99 -23.83 8.33
N GLY A 72 -2.80 -23.79 7.01
CA GLY A 72 -2.56 -22.53 6.30
C GLY A 72 -1.18 -21.93 6.59
N GLY A 73 -0.22 -22.75 7.04
CA GLY A 73 1.16 -22.34 7.28
C GLY A 73 1.84 -21.59 6.13
N PRO A 74 1.54 -21.86 4.84
CA PRO A 74 2.04 -21.03 3.74
C PRO A 74 1.70 -19.54 3.89
N TYR A 75 0.50 -19.20 4.40
CA TYR A 75 0.06 -17.81 4.55
C TYR A 75 1.02 -17.02 5.46
N GLU A 76 1.26 -17.53 6.67
CA GLU A 76 2.11 -16.88 7.65
C GLU A 76 3.56 -16.77 7.14
N LEU A 77 4.08 -17.84 6.52
CA LEU A 77 5.42 -17.84 5.94
C LEU A 77 5.55 -16.76 4.86
N ILE A 78 4.60 -16.69 3.93
CA ILE A 78 4.60 -15.70 2.84
C ILE A 78 4.52 -14.29 3.43
N VAL A 79 3.57 -14.03 4.34
CA VAL A 79 3.34 -12.70 4.93
C VAL A 79 4.57 -12.20 5.67
N LEU A 80 5.17 -13.00 6.56
CA LEU A 80 6.32 -12.57 7.35
C LEU A 80 7.56 -12.29 6.49
N HIS A 81 7.84 -13.16 5.51
CA HIS A 81 8.95 -12.95 4.59
C HIS A 81 8.70 -11.76 3.64
N PHE A 82 7.46 -11.59 3.18
CA PHE A 82 7.06 -10.46 2.35
C PHE A 82 7.24 -9.14 3.08
N LEU A 83 6.71 -9.00 4.31
CA LEU A 83 6.79 -7.77 5.10
C LEU A 83 8.25 -7.40 5.41
N LEU A 84 9.09 -8.36 5.78
CA LEU A 84 10.53 -8.14 5.95
C LEU A 84 11.20 -7.72 4.63
N GLY A 85 10.83 -8.38 3.53
CA GLY A 85 11.33 -8.08 2.19
C GLY A 85 11.00 -6.66 1.73
N VAL A 86 9.76 -6.21 1.84
CA VAL A 86 9.36 -4.86 1.43
C VAL A 86 9.90 -3.77 2.37
N ALA A 87 10.08 -4.07 3.66
CA ALA A 87 10.78 -3.16 4.58
C ALA A 87 12.26 -3.01 4.19
N CYS A 88 12.93 -4.11 3.82
CA CYS A 88 14.30 -4.05 3.30
C CYS A 88 14.36 -3.37 1.92
N TYR A 89 13.36 -3.57 1.05
CA TYR A 89 13.27 -2.86 -0.23
C TYR A 89 13.21 -1.35 -0.02
N MET A 90 12.38 -0.89 0.92
CA MET A 90 12.31 0.51 1.35
C MET A 90 13.70 1.01 1.81
N GLY A 91 14.38 0.28 2.70
CA GLY A 91 15.75 0.62 3.12
C GLY A 91 16.77 0.66 1.96
N ARG A 92 16.63 -0.23 0.98
CA ARG A 92 17.47 -0.28 -0.22
C ARG A 92 17.28 0.94 -1.12
N GLU A 93 16.05 1.46 -1.26
CA GLU A 93 15.80 2.71 -1.99
C GLU A 93 16.59 3.88 -1.36
N TRP A 94 16.55 3.98 -0.03
CA TRP A 94 17.33 4.97 0.71
C TRP A 94 18.84 4.76 0.51
N GLU A 95 19.34 3.52 0.67
CA GLU A 95 20.76 3.22 0.55
C GLU A 95 21.30 3.61 -0.83
N LEU A 96 20.60 3.23 -1.91
CA LEU A 96 21.01 3.60 -3.27
C LEU A 96 20.94 5.10 -3.50
N SER A 97 19.89 5.78 -3.01
CA SER A 97 19.79 7.25 -3.12
C SER A 97 21.00 7.94 -2.51
N PHE A 98 21.50 7.44 -1.37
CA PHE A 98 22.71 7.95 -0.72
C PHE A 98 23.96 7.67 -1.55
N ARG A 99 24.13 6.45 -2.11
CA ARG A 99 25.28 6.11 -2.98
C ARG A 99 25.38 7.00 -4.22
N LEU A 100 24.23 7.39 -4.77
CA LEU A 100 24.15 8.23 -5.97
C LEU A 100 24.12 9.74 -5.67
N GLY A 101 24.19 10.15 -4.40
CA GLY A 101 24.10 11.57 -4.02
C GLY A 101 22.73 12.20 -4.30
N MET A 102 21.67 11.40 -4.39
CA MET A 102 20.30 11.84 -4.61
C MET A 102 19.65 12.34 -3.31
N ARG A 103 18.54 13.07 -3.45
CA ARG A 103 17.68 13.42 -2.30
C ARG A 103 17.00 12.15 -1.75
N PRO A 104 16.99 11.91 -0.43
CA PRO A 104 16.68 10.60 0.14
C PRO A 104 15.18 10.38 0.45
N TRP A 105 14.26 10.92 -0.36
CA TRP A 105 12.83 10.98 -0.02
C TRP A 105 11.91 10.06 -0.84
N ILE A 106 12.44 9.30 -1.79
CA ILE A 106 11.67 8.27 -2.53
C ILE A 106 11.14 7.22 -1.54
N VAL A 107 12.00 6.81 -0.60
CA VAL A 107 11.67 5.91 0.50
C VAL A 107 10.47 6.36 1.33
N VAL A 108 10.27 7.68 1.49
CA VAL A 108 9.15 8.24 2.24
C VAL A 108 7.85 8.03 1.47
N ALA A 109 7.85 8.19 0.15
CA ALA A 109 6.68 7.88 -0.67
C ALA A 109 6.37 6.37 -0.64
N TYR A 110 7.39 5.51 -0.75
CA TYR A 110 7.22 4.06 -0.70
C TYR A 110 6.77 3.54 0.68
N SER A 111 6.94 4.33 1.76
CA SER A 111 6.43 3.96 3.08
C SER A 111 4.90 3.83 3.12
N ALA A 112 4.17 4.54 2.27
CA ALA A 112 2.71 4.47 2.21
C ALA A 112 2.18 3.07 1.86
N PRO A 113 2.58 2.45 0.73
CA PRO A 113 2.18 1.07 0.43
C PRO A 113 2.78 0.03 1.39
N VAL A 114 4.00 0.23 1.91
CA VAL A 114 4.58 -0.67 2.93
C VAL A 114 3.71 -0.67 4.18
N ALA A 115 3.32 0.50 4.67
CA ALA A 115 2.48 0.60 5.86
C ALA A 115 1.05 0.07 5.62
N ALA A 116 0.50 0.21 4.40
CA ALA A 116 -0.77 -0.40 4.03
C ALA A 116 -0.72 -1.93 4.08
N ALA A 117 0.34 -2.53 3.52
CA ALA A 117 0.56 -3.97 3.64
C ALA A 117 0.72 -4.40 5.10
N THR A 118 1.49 -3.66 5.91
CA THR A 118 1.62 -3.95 7.35
C THR A 118 0.29 -3.85 8.09
N ALA A 119 -0.57 -2.89 7.74
CA ALA A 119 -1.87 -2.72 8.40
C ALA A 119 -2.79 -3.94 8.20
N VAL A 120 -2.92 -4.43 6.96
CA VAL A 120 -3.86 -5.53 6.63
C VAL A 120 -3.31 -6.93 6.90
N PHE A 121 -1.99 -7.11 6.90
CA PHE A 121 -1.36 -8.41 7.10
C PHE A 121 -0.80 -8.63 8.51
N LEU A 122 -0.66 -7.58 9.31
CA LEU A 122 -0.07 -7.70 10.65
C LEU A 122 -0.85 -6.94 11.71
N ILE A 123 -1.08 -5.63 11.55
CA ILE A 123 -1.71 -4.83 12.62
C ILE A 123 -3.15 -5.25 12.88
N TYR A 124 -3.94 -5.44 11.82
CA TYR A 124 -5.32 -5.90 11.96
C TYR A 124 -5.42 -7.30 12.58
N PRO A 125 -4.68 -8.32 12.10
CA PRO A 125 -4.56 -9.61 12.81
C PRO A 125 -4.19 -9.51 14.29
N ILE A 126 -3.24 -8.64 14.65
CA ILE A 126 -2.84 -8.46 16.05
C ILE A 126 -3.99 -7.88 16.87
N GLY A 127 -4.71 -6.90 16.33
CA GLY A 127 -5.83 -6.26 17.02
C GLY A 127 -7.03 -7.20 17.23
N GLN A 128 -7.32 -8.06 16.25
CA GLN A 128 -8.39 -9.07 16.35
C GLN A 128 -7.93 -10.37 17.04
N GLY A 129 -6.62 -10.57 17.18
CA GLY A 129 -6.04 -11.71 17.92
C GLY A 129 -5.81 -12.97 17.07
N SER A 130 -5.92 -12.89 15.74
CA SER A 130 -5.71 -14.03 14.84
C SER A 130 -5.26 -13.61 13.44
N PHE A 131 -4.37 -14.40 12.82
CA PHE A 131 -4.02 -14.27 11.40
C PHE A 131 -5.14 -14.73 10.44
N SER A 132 -6.16 -15.44 10.94
CA SER A 132 -7.36 -15.78 10.15
C SER A 132 -8.07 -14.54 9.62
N ASP A 133 -8.00 -13.43 10.36
CA ASP A 133 -8.68 -12.19 10.03
C ASP A 133 -7.79 -11.28 9.16
N GLY A 134 -6.56 -11.72 8.88
CA GLY A 134 -5.67 -11.07 7.94
C GLY A 134 -6.23 -11.15 6.52
N MET A 135 -5.92 -10.14 5.70
CA MET A 135 -6.39 -10.13 4.31
C MET A 135 -5.88 -11.39 3.56
N PRO A 136 -6.75 -12.19 2.92
CA PRO A 136 -6.31 -13.36 2.17
C PRO A 136 -5.52 -12.99 0.90
N LEU A 137 -4.60 -13.87 0.49
CA LEU A 137 -3.75 -13.68 -0.68
C LEU A 137 -4.45 -14.13 -1.98
N GLY A 138 -5.55 -13.47 -2.34
CA GLY A 138 -6.28 -13.75 -3.57
C GLY A 138 -7.43 -12.78 -3.82
N ILE A 139 -7.85 -12.65 -5.08
CA ILE A 139 -8.80 -11.61 -5.52
C ILE A 139 -10.13 -11.71 -4.76
N SER A 140 -10.78 -12.87 -4.78
CA SER A 140 -12.07 -13.07 -4.07
C SER A 140 -11.92 -12.97 -2.56
N GLY A 141 -10.78 -13.40 -2.02
CA GLY A 141 -10.48 -13.30 -0.59
C GLY A 141 -10.32 -11.86 -0.13
N THR A 142 -9.72 -10.99 -0.94
CA THR A 142 -9.69 -9.55 -0.70
C THR A 142 -11.11 -8.95 -0.66
N PHE A 143 -12.01 -9.35 -1.56
CA PHE A 143 -13.40 -8.88 -1.51
C PHE A 143 -14.12 -9.36 -0.24
N ASN A 144 -13.90 -10.61 0.17
CA ASN A 144 -14.45 -11.14 1.40
C ASN A 144 -13.97 -10.32 2.62
N PHE A 145 -12.66 -10.10 2.75
CA PHE A 145 -12.08 -9.24 3.78
C PHE A 145 -12.74 -7.85 3.81
N MET A 146 -12.87 -7.18 2.66
CA MET A 146 -13.49 -5.86 2.58
C MET A 146 -14.96 -5.84 3.03
N ILE A 147 -15.73 -6.87 2.70
CA ILE A 147 -17.16 -6.96 3.06
C ILE A 147 -17.31 -7.21 4.56
N VAL A 148 -16.54 -8.15 5.12
CA VAL A 148 -16.56 -8.46 6.56
C VAL A 148 -16.09 -7.25 7.37
N PHE A 149 -14.99 -6.61 6.95
CA PHE A 149 -14.48 -5.39 7.58
C PHE A 149 -15.50 -4.25 7.57
N GLN A 150 -16.30 -4.10 6.51
CA GLN A 150 -17.42 -3.15 6.49
C GLN A 150 -18.53 -3.54 7.48
N ALA A 151 -18.85 -4.83 7.60
CA ALA A 151 -19.88 -5.32 8.50
C ALA A 151 -19.53 -5.06 9.98
N GLU A 152 -18.28 -5.32 10.36
CA GLU A 152 -17.78 -5.18 11.73
C GLU A 152 -17.45 -3.74 12.12
N HIS A 153 -16.89 -2.97 11.18
CA HIS A 153 -16.28 -1.68 11.51
C HIS A 153 -16.93 -0.47 10.85
N ASN A 154 -17.88 -0.68 9.93
CA ASN A 154 -18.52 0.39 9.17
C ASN A 154 -17.51 1.35 8.52
N ILE A 155 -16.46 0.79 7.90
CA ILE A 155 -15.29 1.54 7.38
C ILE A 155 -15.68 2.67 6.42
N LEU A 156 -16.76 2.52 5.66
CA LEU A 156 -17.26 3.59 4.77
C LEU A 156 -17.62 4.88 5.52
N MET A 157 -17.97 4.77 6.81
CA MET A 157 -18.27 5.91 7.69
C MET A 157 -17.06 6.37 8.51
N HIS A 158 -15.85 5.84 8.25
CA HIS A 158 -14.63 6.24 8.93
C HIS A 158 -13.91 7.36 8.15
N PRO A 159 -13.61 8.52 8.77
CA PRO A 159 -13.07 9.69 8.05
C PRO A 159 -11.70 9.41 7.42
N PHE A 160 -10.86 8.58 8.03
CA PHE A 160 -9.56 8.24 7.45
C PHE A 160 -9.68 7.40 6.18
N HIS A 161 -10.70 6.55 6.07
CA HIS A 161 -10.98 5.84 4.83
C HIS A 161 -11.44 6.82 3.73
N MET A 162 -12.30 7.79 4.07
CA MET A 162 -12.73 8.84 3.12
C MET A 162 -11.56 9.71 2.62
N LEU A 163 -10.64 10.10 3.50
CA LEU A 163 -9.40 10.81 3.13
C LEU A 163 -8.55 9.96 2.18
N GLY A 164 -8.49 8.67 2.43
CA GLY A 164 -7.91 7.69 1.54
C GLY A 164 -8.48 7.65 0.13
N VAL A 165 -9.82 7.54 0.05
CA VAL A 165 -10.56 7.58 -1.21
C VAL A 165 -10.25 8.87 -1.97
N ALA A 166 -10.25 10.03 -1.29
CA ALA A 166 -9.85 11.30 -1.88
C ALA A 166 -8.39 11.30 -2.36
N GLY A 167 -7.49 10.63 -1.63
CA GLY A 167 -6.11 10.38 -2.02
C GLY A 167 -5.99 9.67 -3.36
N VAL A 168 -6.60 8.48 -3.50
CA VAL A 168 -6.47 7.64 -4.71
C VAL A 168 -7.25 8.17 -5.91
N PHE A 169 -8.44 8.74 -5.70
CA PHE A 169 -9.18 9.40 -6.78
C PHE A 169 -8.48 10.68 -7.24
N GLY A 170 -7.95 11.46 -6.31
CA GLY A 170 -7.15 12.63 -6.66
C GLY A 170 -5.85 12.25 -7.37
N ASP A 171 -5.15 11.19 -6.95
CA ASP A 171 -3.96 10.69 -7.64
C ASP A 171 -4.25 10.32 -9.11
N SER A 172 -5.31 9.56 -9.34
CA SER A 172 -5.77 9.19 -10.69
C SER A 172 -6.08 10.43 -11.54
N LEU A 173 -6.79 11.41 -10.95
CA LEU A 173 -7.13 12.68 -11.58
C LEU A 173 -5.87 13.49 -11.91
N PHE A 174 -4.95 13.66 -10.97
CA PHE A 174 -3.76 14.49 -11.13
C PHE A 174 -2.70 13.83 -12.02
N SER A 175 -2.62 12.50 -12.05
CA SER A 175 -1.82 11.74 -13.01
C SER A 175 -2.31 12.01 -14.44
N ALA A 176 -3.61 11.87 -14.68
CA ALA A 176 -4.22 12.16 -15.99
C ALA A 176 -4.09 13.64 -16.38
N MET A 177 -4.30 14.56 -15.42
CA MET A 177 -4.13 15.99 -15.62
C MET A 177 -2.69 16.35 -15.98
N HIS A 178 -1.71 15.83 -15.24
CA HIS A 178 -0.29 16.13 -15.49
C HIS A 178 0.13 15.60 -16.86
N GLY A 179 -0.17 14.33 -17.16
CA GLY A 179 0.14 13.71 -18.44
C GLY A 179 -0.48 14.46 -19.62
N SER A 180 -1.75 14.86 -19.51
CA SER A 180 -2.43 15.61 -20.58
C SER A 180 -1.86 17.02 -20.77
N LEU A 181 -1.53 17.76 -19.70
CA LEU A 181 -0.95 19.10 -19.81
C LEU A 181 0.46 19.09 -20.41
N VAL A 182 1.32 18.16 -19.98
CA VAL A 182 2.67 18.01 -20.55
C VAL A 182 2.56 17.62 -22.03
N THR A 183 1.76 16.60 -22.36
CA THR A 183 1.57 16.14 -23.75
C THR A 183 1.01 17.25 -24.66
N SER A 184 0.08 18.07 -24.16
CA SER A 184 -0.52 19.17 -24.93
C SER A 184 0.43 20.32 -25.25
N SER A 185 1.59 20.37 -24.59
CA SER A 185 2.54 21.48 -24.66
C SER A 185 3.94 21.06 -25.09
N LEU A 186 4.08 19.86 -25.66
CA LEU A 186 5.32 19.40 -26.28
C LEU A 186 5.79 20.37 -27.37
N ILE A 187 7.09 20.61 -27.41
CA ILE A 187 7.72 21.37 -28.48
C ILE A 187 7.79 20.47 -29.72
N ARG A 188 7.49 21.03 -30.91
CA ARG A 188 7.51 20.26 -32.14
C ARG A 188 8.96 20.03 -32.60
N GLU A 189 9.44 18.80 -32.40
CA GLU A 189 10.76 18.34 -32.84
C GLU A 189 10.70 17.24 -33.91
N THR A 190 9.49 16.84 -34.31
CA THR A 190 9.24 15.77 -35.27
C THR A 190 8.26 16.19 -36.37
N THR A 191 8.21 15.41 -37.44
CA THR A 191 7.24 15.48 -38.52
C THR A 191 5.95 14.71 -38.16
N GLU A 192 4.92 14.82 -39.00
CA GLU A 192 3.64 14.12 -38.83
C GLU A 192 3.70 12.60 -39.07
N ASN A 193 4.78 12.12 -39.70
CA ASN A 193 4.92 10.71 -40.10
C ASN A 193 5.75 9.88 -39.11
N GLU A 194 6.13 10.46 -37.97
CA GLU A 194 6.90 9.79 -36.93
C GLU A 194 6.30 10.09 -35.55
N SER A 195 6.65 9.29 -34.55
CA SER A 195 6.17 9.49 -33.19
C SER A 195 6.79 10.74 -32.57
N ALA A 196 5.98 11.57 -31.92
CA ALA A 196 6.45 12.73 -31.17
C ALA A 196 7.46 12.36 -30.06
N ASN A 197 7.46 11.10 -29.59
CA ASN A 197 8.42 10.63 -28.59
C ASN A 197 9.88 10.68 -29.09
N GLU A 198 10.10 10.51 -30.41
CA GLU A 198 11.44 10.57 -31.01
C GLU A 198 12.04 11.99 -30.98
N GLY A 199 11.21 12.99 -30.70
CA GLY A 199 11.63 14.38 -30.48
C GLY A 199 12.40 14.57 -29.17
N TYR A 200 12.20 13.70 -28.17
CA TYR A 200 12.97 13.72 -26.94
C TYR A 200 14.21 12.83 -27.05
N ARG A 201 15.37 13.35 -26.62
CA ARG A 201 16.63 12.61 -26.54
C ARG A 201 17.02 12.40 -25.07
N PHE A 202 17.34 11.15 -24.72
CA PHE A 202 17.69 10.79 -23.35
C PHE A 202 18.93 11.54 -22.87
N GLY A 203 18.80 12.31 -21.78
CA GLY A 203 19.88 13.11 -21.20
C GLY A 203 20.04 14.49 -21.81
N GLN A 204 19.11 14.95 -22.65
CA GLN A 204 19.11 16.35 -23.12
C GLN A 204 18.95 17.34 -21.96
N GLU A 205 19.54 18.52 -22.11
CA GLU A 205 19.52 19.57 -21.08
C GLU A 205 18.25 20.43 -21.12
N GLU A 206 17.65 20.59 -22.30
CA GLU A 206 16.48 21.43 -22.50
C GLU A 206 15.17 20.69 -22.18
N GLU A 207 14.22 21.40 -21.56
CA GLU A 207 12.89 20.89 -21.27
C GLU A 207 12.11 20.60 -22.57
N THR A 208 11.44 19.45 -22.63
CA THR A 208 10.76 18.96 -23.86
C THR A 208 9.38 19.60 -24.12
N TYR A 209 8.90 20.41 -23.18
CA TYR A 209 7.56 21.01 -23.22
C TYR A 209 7.58 22.46 -22.70
N ASN A 210 6.58 23.24 -23.11
CA ASN A 210 6.44 24.62 -22.69
C ASN A 210 5.52 24.74 -21.45
N ILE A 211 6.12 24.81 -20.26
CA ILE A 211 5.40 24.98 -18.99
C ILE A 211 4.57 26.29 -18.92
N VAL A 212 5.00 27.36 -19.59
CA VAL A 212 4.26 28.64 -19.61
C VAL A 212 2.98 28.48 -20.42
N ALA A 213 3.01 27.72 -21.52
CA ALA A 213 1.82 27.40 -22.30
C ALA A 213 0.86 26.51 -21.49
N ALA A 214 1.37 25.47 -20.83
CA ALA A 214 0.57 24.59 -19.97
C ALA A 214 -0.09 25.36 -18.81
N HIS A 215 0.70 26.18 -18.10
CA HIS A 215 0.22 27.04 -17.02
C HIS A 215 -0.83 28.03 -17.53
N GLY A 216 -0.58 28.67 -18.68
CA GLY A 216 -1.49 29.62 -19.31
C GLY A 216 -2.82 28.99 -19.74
N TYR A 217 -2.80 27.74 -20.21
CA TYR A 217 -4.02 27.00 -20.52
C TYR A 217 -4.80 26.67 -19.25
N PHE A 218 -4.17 25.98 -18.29
CA PHE A 218 -4.86 25.52 -17.08
C PHE A 218 -5.32 26.67 -16.17
N GLY A 219 -4.54 27.76 -16.10
CA GLY A 219 -4.90 28.97 -15.36
C GLY A 219 -6.10 29.71 -15.96
N ARG A 220 -6.37 29.56 -17.27
CA ARG A 220 -7.60 30.07 -17.90
C ARG A 220 -8.77 29.09 -17.78
N LEU A 221 -8.49 27.79 -17.72
CA LEU A 221 -9.50 26.74 -17.59
C LEU A 221 -10.24 26.83 -16.25
N ILE A 222 -9.51 27.08 -15.15
CA ILE A 222 -10.06 27.15 -13.79
C ILE A 222 -10.03 28.60 -13.29
N PHE A 223 -8.88 29.06 -12.80
CA PHE A 223 -8.54 30.47 -12.54
C PHE A 223 -7.03 30.54 -12.24
N GLN A 224 -6.42 31.71 -12.47
CA GLN A 224 -4.95 31.84 -12.56
C GLN A 224 -4.19 31.31 -11.33
N TYR A 225 -4.73 31.51 -10.12
CA TYR A 225 -4.11 31.09 -8.87
C TYR A 225 -4.21 29.58 -8.57
N ALA A 226 -5.09 28.85 -9.27
CA ALA A 226 -5.22 27.40 -9.10
C ALA A 226 -4.18 26.60 -9.90
N SER A 227 -3.37 27.26 -10.74
CA SER A 227 -2.38 26.61 -11.60
C SER A 227 -0.97 26.74 -11.05
N PHE A 228 -0.19 25.67 -11.09
CA PHE A 228 1.21 25.69 -10.71
C PHE A 228 2.04 26.34 -11.82
N ASN A 229 2.82 27.36 -11.46
CA ASN A 229 3.85 27.97 -12.32
C ASN A 229 5.28 27.52 -11.94
N ASN A 230 5.41 26.71 -10.89
CA ASN A 230 6.67 26.14 -10.42
C ASN A 230 6.60 24.61 -10.52
N SER A 231 7.45 24.03 -11.39
CA SER A 231 7.50 22.59 -11.61
C SER A 231 7.84 21.81 -10.32
N ARG A 232 8.71 22.33 -9.45
CA ARG A 232 9.07 21.65 -8.19
C ARG A 232 7.89 21.55 -7.23
N SER A 233 7.09 22.62 -7.13
CA SER A 233 5.88 22.63 -6.31
C SER A 233 4.81 21.70 -6.85
N LEU A 234 4.63 21.66 -8.18
CA LEU A 234 3.73 20.71 -8.84
C LEU A 234 4.12 19.27 -8.52
N HIS A 235 5.37 18.87 -8.76
CA HIS A 235 5.81 17.49 -8.54
C HIS A 235 5.84 17.10 -7.06
N PHE A 236 6.11 18.06 -6.15
CA PHE A 236 5.94 17.83 -4.72
C PHE A 236 4.47 17.55 -4.36
N PHE A 237 3.52 18.31 -4.93
CA PHE A 237 2.09 18.06 -4.73
C PHE A 237 1.66 16.69 -5.28
N LEU A 238 2.11 16.33 -6.50
CA LEU A 238 1.83 15.03 -7.11
C LEU A 238 2.34 13.86 -6.26
N ALA A 239 3.48 14.03 -5.57
CA ALA A 239 3.97 13.02 -4.65
C ALA A 239 3.19 13.03 -3.32
N ALA A 240 2.92 14.21 -2.75
CA ALA A 240 2.36 14.35 -1.41
C ALA A 240 0.88 13.91 -1.34
N TRP A 241 0.07 14.23 -2.36
CA TRP A 241 -1.36 13.94 -2.35
C TRP A 241 -1.70 12.45 -2.16
N PRO A 242 -1.23 11.53 -3.02
CA PRO A 242 -1.47 10.10 -2.83
C PRO A 242 -0.86 9.58 -1.52
N VAL A 243 0.39 9.96 -1.22
CA VAL A 243 1.13 9.43 -0.06
C VAL A 243 0.40 9.75 1.25
N VAL A 244 -0.01 11.01 1.44
CA VAL A 244 -0.77 11.42 2.64
C VAL A 244 -2.14 10.74 2.69
N GLY A 245 -2.84 10.64 1.56
CA GLY A 245 -4.12 9.94 1.48
C GLY A 245 -4.02 8.48 1.92
N ILE A 246 -3.04 7.74 1.40
CA ILE A 246 -2.79 6.35 1.79
C ILE A 246 -2.38 6.25 3.25
N TRP A 247 -1.52 7.14 3.78
CA TRP A 247 -1.19 7.14 5.20
C TRP A 247 -2.43 7.28 6.11
N PHE A 248 -3.44 8.07 5.71
CA PHE A 248 -4.70 8.10 6.46
C PHE A 248 -5.42 6.75 6.41
N ILE A 249 -5.53 6.07 5.25
CA ILE A 249 -6.12 4.72 5.19
C ILE A 249 -5.41 3.77 6.15
N VAL A 250 -4.08 3.78 6.13
CA VAL A 250 -3.24 2.95 7.01
C VAL A 250 -3.58 3.20 8.47
N LEU A 251 -3.63 4.47 8.87
CA LEU A 251 -4.02 4.84 10.23
C LEU A 251 -5.44 4.36 10.55
N GLY A 252 -6.38 4.47 9.59
CA GLY A 252 -7.76 4.02 9.75
C GLY A 252 -7.85 2.52 10.01
N ILE A 253 -7.22 1.70 9.18
CA ILE A 253 -7.19 0.24 9.37
C ILE A 253 -6.50 -0.11 10.69
N SER A 254 -5.39 0.57 11.01
CA SER A 254 -4.62 0.32 12.24
C SER A 254 -5.37 0.71 13.51
N THR A 255 -6.23 1.74 13.49
CA THR A 255 -7.08 2.10 14.64
C THR A 255 -8.32 1.20 14.74
N ILE A 256 -8.88 0.83 13.59
CA ILE A 256 -10.02 -0.09 13.52
C ILE A 256 -9.64 -1.49 14.01
N ALA A 257 -8.39 -1.90 13.84
CA ALA A 257 -7.85 -3.12 14.46
C ALA A 257 -8.09 -3.19 15.98
N PHE A 258 -8.20 -2.04 16.65
CA PHE A 258 -8.53 -1.94 18.08
C PHE A 258 -9.96 -1.45 18.31
N ASN A 259 -10.86 -1.76 17.37
CA ASN A 259 -12.31 -1.53 17.42
C ASN A 259 -12.73 -0.05 17.54
N LEU A 260 -11.87 0.90 17.14
CA LEU A 260 -12.24 2.29 16.93
C LEU A 260 -12.88 2.47 15.54
N ASN A 261 -14.17 2.19 15.48
CA ASN A 261 -14.93 2.04 14.25
C ASN A 261 -15.36 3.37 13.60
N GLY A 262 -15.93 3.28 12.39
CA GLY A 262 -16.54 4.41 11.71
C GLY A 262 -17.74 5.01 12.47
N PHE A 263 -18.16 6.21 12.08
CA PHE A 263 -19.28 6.88 12.76
C PHE A 263 -20.55 6.02 12.77
N ASN A 264 -21.25 6.05 13.90
CA ASN A 264 -22.53 5.38 14.08
C ASN A 264 -23.62 6.44 14.32
N PHE A 265 -24.47 6.63 13.32
CA PHE A 265 -25.62 7.53 13.38
C PHE A 265 -26.96 6.78 13.37
N ASN A 266 -26.97 5.53 13.81
CA ASN A 266 -28.19 4.73 13.87
C ASN A 266 -29.22 5.42 14.77
N GLN A 267 -30.43 5.59 14.26
CA GLN A 267 -31.57 6.21 14.96
C GLN A 267 -31.28 7.61 15.52
N SER A 268 -30.34 8.35 14.91
CA SER A 268 -29.93 9.67 15.42
C SER A 268 -30.95 10.78 15.20
N VAL A 269 -31.93 10.59 14.31
CA VAL A 269 -32.99 11.57 14.03
C VAL A 269 -34.31 11.04 14.57
N VAL A 270 -34.95 11.85 15.41
CA VAL A 270 -36.18 11.49 16.12
C VAL A 270 -37.19 12.64 16.00
N ASP A 271 -38.47 12.31 15.81
CA ASP A 271 -39.54 13.30 15.77
C ASP A 271 -39.96 13.80 17.17
N SER A 272 -40.85 14.78 17.24
CA SER A 272 -41.36 15.32 18.51
C SER A 272 -42.10 14.30 19.40
N GLN A 273 -42.48 13.14 18.85
CA GLN A 273 -43.16 12.06 19.57
C GLN A 273 -42.20 10.95 20.01
N GLY A 274 -40.89 11.09 19.77
CA GLY A 274 -39.90 10.07 20.09
C GLY A 274 -39.78 8.95 19.04
N ARG A 275 -40.35 9.11 17.84
CA ARG A 275 -40.26 8.10 16.77
C ARG A 275 -39.03 8.33 15.91
N VAL A 276 -38.32 7.25 15.61
CA VAL A 276 -37.14 7.29 14.75
C VAL A 276 -37.53 7.66 13.32
N ILE A 277 -36.79 8.59 12.73
CA ILE A 277 -36.85 8.92 11.30
C ILE A 277 -35.57 8.39 10.66
N ASN A 278 -35.69 7.34 9.85
CA ASN A 278 -34.55 6.71 9.19
C ASN A 278 -33.84 7.69 8.24
N THR A 279 -32.52 7.57 8.22
CA THR A 279 -31.60 8.26 7.32
C THR A 279 -30.85 7.25 6.44
N TRP A 280 -29.97 7.71 5.55
CA TRP A 280 -29.09 6.82 4.80
C TRP A 280 -28.15 6.00 5.71
N ALA A 281 -27.78 6.51 6.89
CA ALA A 281 -26.98 5.77 7.85
C ALA A 281 -27.73 4.52 8.36
N ASP A 282 -29.04 4.63 8.58
CA ASP A 282 -29.88 3.49 8.98
C ASP A 282 -29.99 2.45 7.86
N ILE A 283 -30.03 2.89 6.58
CA ILE A 283 -30.02 1.97 5.44
C ILE A 283 -28.67 1.22 5.33
N ILE A 284 -27.54 1.92 5.52
CA ILE A 284 -26.21 1.29 5.60
C ILE A 284 -26.17 0.27 6.75
N SER A 285 -26.71 0.63 7.91
CA SER A 285 -26.80 -0.27 9.07
C SER A 285 -27.56 -1.57 8.74
N ARG A 286 -28.63 -1.49 7.95
CA ARG A 286 -29.35 -2.70 7.47
C ARG A 286 -28.52 -3.57 6.52
N ALA A 287 -27.72 -2.96 5.65
CA ALA A 287 -26.80 -3.71 4.79
C ALA A 287 -25.70 -4.40 5.62
N ASN A 288 -25.09 -3.69 6.56
CA ASN A 288 -24.09 -4.24 7.48
C ASN A 288 -24.67 -5.40 8.31
N LEU A 289 -25.92 -5.29 8.77
CA LEU A 289 -26.60 -6.39 9.46
C LEU A 289 -26.73 -7.63 8.58
N GLY A 290 -27.07 -7.46 7.30
CA GLY A 290 -27.16 -8.57 6.36
C GLY A 290 -25.83 -9.29 6.16
N MET A 291 -24.72 -8.55 6.12
CA MET A 291 -23.37 -9.11 6.07
C MET A 291 -23.04 -9.84 7.39
N LYS A 292 -23.27 -9.17 8.53
CA LYS A 292 -22.94 -9.70 9.86
C LYS A 292 -23.66 -11.00 10.19
N VAL A 293 -24.93 -11.16 9.84
CA VAL A 293 -25.66 -12.41 10.15
C VAL A 293 -25.32 -13.57 9.22
N MET A 294 -24.61 -13.31 8.11
CA MET A 294 -24.27 -14.32 7.11
C MET A 294 -22.79 -14.71 7.09
N HIS A 295 -21.89 -13.81 7.51
CA HIS A 295 -20.46 -14.12 7.58
C HIS A 295 -20.19 -15.20 8.63
N GLU A 296 -19.23 -16.08 8.33
CA GLU A 296 -18.81 -17.20 9.19
C GLU A 296 -19.99 -17.95 9.84
N CYS A 297 -20.94 -18.37 9.00
CA CYS A 297 -22.25 -18.87 9.41
C CYS A 297 -22.24 -20.07 10.38
N ASN A 298 -21.09 -20.74 10.55
CA ASN A 298 -20.91 -21.89 11.44
C ASN A 298 -19.87 -21.65 12.56
N ALA A 299 -19.30 -20.45 12.67
CA ALA A 299 -18.25 -20.16 13.66
C ALA A 299 -18.82 -19.66 15.01
N HIS A 300 -20.00 -19.03 14.98
CA HIS A 300 -20.55 -18.29 16.12
C HIS A 300 -21.49 -19.13 16.98
N ASN A 301 -21.13 -19.38 18.24
CA ASN A 301 -21.96 -20.09 19.23
C ASN A 301 -22.68 -19.16 20.22
N PHE A 302 -22.32 -17.88 20.23
CA PHE A 302 -22.83 -16.86 21.15
C PHE A 302 -23.44 -15.68 20.35
N PRO A 303 -24.39 -14.92 20.94
CA PRO A 303 -25.11 -13.87 20.21
C PRO A 303 -24.28 -12.61 19.94
N LEU A 304 -23.14 -12.46 20.61
CA LEU A 304 -22.22 -11.35 20.40
C LEU A 304 -20.93 -11.89 19.81
N ASP A 305 -20.60 -11.33 18.65
CA ASP A 305 -19.32 -11.47 17.99
C ASP A 305 -18.37 -10.40 18.56
N LEU A 306 -17.45 -10.86 19.42
CA LEU A 306 -16.46 -10.06 20.14
C LEU A 306 -15.11 -10.77 20.02
N ALA A 307 -14.11 -10.05 19.53
CA ALA A 307 -12.72 -10.49 19.53
C ALA A 307 -11.94 -9.86 20.71
N ALA A 308 -11.08 -10.66 21.35
CA ALA A 308 -10.05 -10.24 22.30
C ALA A 308 -10.46 -9.56 23.65
N VAL A 309 -11.64 -9.84 24.23
CA VAL A 309 -11.91 -9.50 25.64
C VAL A 309 -12.47 -10.70 26.40
N GLU A 310 -11.88 -10.99 27.56
CA GLU A 310 -12.34 -12.04 28.50
C GLU A 310 -13.87 -11.99 28.66
N ALA A 311 -14.51 -13.16 28.54
CA ALA A 311 -15.92 -13.31 28.87
C ALA A 311 -16.16 -12.77 30.31
N PRO A 312 -17.11 -11.85 30.53
CA PRO A 312 -17.39 -11.39 31.88
C PRO A 312 -17.79 -12.60 32.73
N SER A 313 -17.09 -12.77 33.87
CA SER A 313 -17.34 -13.88 34.78
C SER A 313 -18.80 -13.85 35.23
N ILE A 314 -19.58 -14.82 34.77
CA ILE A 314 -20.93 -15.10 35.29
C ILE A 314 -20.81 -15.87 36.61
N ASN A 315 -20.28 -15.21 37.64
CA ASN A 315 -20.43 -15.64 39.02
C ASN A 315 -21.24 -14.56 39.76
N GLY A 316 -22.55 -14.76 39.74
CA GLY A 316 -23.52 -14.20 40.69
C GLY A 316 -24.39 -15.33 41.19
#